data_AF-A0A9R1RX32-F1
#
_entry.id   AF-A0A9R1RX32-F1
#
_cell.length_a   1.000
_cell.length_b   1.000
_cell.length_c   1.000
_cell.angle_alpha   90.00
_cell.angle_beta   90.00
_cell.angle_gamma   90.00
#
_symmetry.space_group_name_H-M   'P 1'
#
loop_
_entity.id
_entity.type
_entity.pdbx_description
1 polymer ?
#
loop_
_entity_poly.entity_id
_entity_poly.type
_entity_poly.pdbx_seq_one_letter_code
_entity_poly.pdbx_strand_id
1 'polypeptide(L)'
;MPNWEAWSLFEEEVAAEIRKEDAQSPRLKLLPHLVSLQLRGCPKLRAPPQLGEDTASLKEILLIRMNNLEAVGDFPMLSELGISKCEGSERVRNLPQVTDLRVHGCPNLSLVDGLGSLQQLGLGEGMQEVSSRWVPGLQEQHERLHGEELDVYTWR
;
A
#
# COMPACT_ATOMS: atom_id res chain seq x y z
N MET A 1 -2.62 -25.56 5.91
CA MET A 1 -2.85 -24.24 5.27
C MET A 1 -1.62 -23.38 5.55
N PRO A 2 -0.89 -22.89 4.54
CA PRO A 2 0.38 -22.20 4.74
C PRO A 2 0.25 -20.96 5.66
N ASN A 3 1.32 -20.62 6.36
CA ASN A 3 1.43 -19.48 7.27
C ASN A 3 1.54 -18.14 6.49
N TRP A 4 0.44 -17.69 5.91
CA TRP A 4 0.36 -16.45 5.13
C TRP A 4 0.60 -15.13 5.90
N GLU A 5 1.26 -15.19 7.05
CA GLU A 5 1.88 -14.03 7.71
C GLU A 5 2.92 -13.37 6.81
N ALA A 6 3.56 -14.16 5.93
CA ALA A 6 4.33 -13.70 4.79
C ALA A 6 3.75 -14.32 3.51
N TRP A 7 3.56 -13.52 2.45
CA TRP A 7 3.20 -14.06 1.15
C TRP A 7 4.44 -14.69 0.53
N SER A 8 4.63 -15.99 0.76
CA SER A 8 5.53 -16.85 -0.01
C SER A 8 4.66 -17.83 -0.78
N LEU A 9 4.62 -17.71 -2.11
CA LEU A 9 3.83 -18.62 -2.96
C LEU A 9 4.63 -19.85 -3.43
N PHE A 10 5.68 -20.24 -2.69
CA PHE A 10 6.35 -21.52 -2.88
C PHE A 10 6.81 -22.05 -1.52
N GLU A 11 6.22 -23.15 -1.07
CA GLU A 11 6.92 -24.11 -0.22
C GLU A 11 6.85 -25.49 -0.89
N GLU A 12 7.97 -26.21 -0.77
CA GLU A 12 8.32 -27.56 -1.26
C GLU A 12 8.59 -27.69 -2.78
N GLU A 13 9.71 -28.25 -3.27
CA GLU A 13 10.81 -29.00 -2.64
C GLU A 13 11.85 -29.27 -3.75
N VAL A 14 13.13 -28.89 -3.59
CA VAL A 14 14.28 -29.77 -3.93
C VAL A 14 15.48 -29.30 -3.09
N ALA A 15 15.96 -30.23 -2.28
CA ALA A 15 17.11 -30.14 -1.38
C ALA A 15 18.42 -29.74 -2.08
N ALA A 16 19.16 -28.82 -1.46
CA ALA A 16 20.57 -28.97 -1.06
C ALA A 16 21.24 -27.59 -0.88
N GLU A 17 21.75 -27.36 0.34
CA GLU A 17 22.92 -26.55 0.67
C GLU A 17 23.15 -25.20 -0.06
N ILE A 18 22.54 -24.09 0.38
CA ILE A 18 23.16 -22.75 0.22
C ILE A 18 22.99 -21.90 1.48
N ARG A 19 24.10 -21.26 1.83
CA ARG A 19 24.48 -20.57 3.06
C ARG A 19 23.70 -19.26 3.27
N LYS A 20 23.72 -18.79 4.52
CA LYS A 20 23.28 -17.46 4.97
C LYS A 20 23.58 -16.35 3.95
N GLU A 21 22.56 -15.83 3.30
CA GLU A 21 22.61 -14.55 2.58
C GLU A 21 21.18 -14.02 2.42
N ASP A 22 21.01 -12.75 2.79
CA ASP A 22 19.89 -11.84 2.54
C ASP A 22 18.44 -12.36 2.71
N ALA A 23 17.77 -11.84 3.74
CA ALA A 23 16.32 -11.88 3.91
C ALA A 23 15.59 -10.97 2.89
N GLN A 24 15.96 -11.07 1.62
CA GLN A 24 15.17 -10.51 0.53
C GLN A 24 14.02 -11.47 0.27
N SER A 25 12.83 -11.08 0.74
CA SER A 25 11.58 -11.70 0.38
C SER A 25 11.57 -11.99 -1.14
N PRO A 26 11.28 -13.23 -1.57
CA PRO A 26 11.33 -13.59 -2.98
C PRO A 26 10.32 -12.73 -3.75
N ARG A 27 10.83 -11.77 -4.51
CA ARG A 27 10.05 -10.88 -5.37
C ARG A 27 9.25 -11.73 -6.36
N LEU A 28 7.94 -11.56 -6.35
CA LEU A 28 7.05 -12.37 -7.19
C LEU A 28 7.25 -12.03 -8.67
N LYS A 29 7.88 -12.93 -9.43
CA LYS A 29 8.09 -12.84 -10.89
C LYS A 29 6.88 -13.31 -11.72
N LEU A 30 5.68 -13.35 -11.14
CA LEU A 30 4.61 -14.22 -11.66
C LEU A 30 3.49 -13.50 -12.42
N LEU A 31 3.45 -12.16 -12.42
CA LEU A 31 2.26 -11.42 -12.85
C LEU A 31 2.61 -10.16 -13.70
N PRO A 32 3.32 -10.29 -14.83
CA PRO A 32 3.80 -9.15 -15.62
C PRO A 32 2.70 -8.27 -16.22
N HIS A 33 1.48 -8.82 -16.35
CA HIS A 33 0.32 -8.13 -16.91
C HIS A 33 -0.76 -7.79 -15.87
N LEU A 34 -0.47 -7.93 -14.57
CA LEU A 34 -1.42 -7.56 -13.54
C LEU A 34 -1.55 -6.03 -13.49
N VAL A 35 -2.76 -5.53 -13.73
CA VAL A 35 -3.06 -4.09 -13.75
C VAL A 35 -3.78 -3.63 -12.49
N SER A 36 -4.63 -4.47 -11.91
CA SER A 36 -5.42 -4.16 -10.73
C SER A 36 -5.40 -5.35 -9.77
N LEU A 37 -5.08 -5.08 -8.50
CA LEU A 37 -5.02 -6.06 -7.42
C LEU A 37 -6.03 -5.68 -6.33
N GLN A 38 -7.00 -6.56 -6.07
CA GLN A 38 -7.97 -6.36 -5.00
C GLN A 38 -7.82 -7.46 -3.94
N LEU A 39 -7.59 -7.06 -2.70
CA LEU A 39 -7.48 -7.97 -1.55
C LEU A 39 -8.58 -7.62 -0.55
N ARG A 40 -9.40 -8.61 -0.20
CA ARG A 40 -10.55 -8.43 0.69
C ARG A 40 -10.57 -9.46 1.81
N GLY A 41 -10.58 -8.99 3.05
CA GLY A 41 -10.79 -9.84 4.22
C GLY A 41 -9.68 -10.86 4.42
N CYS A 42 -8.43 -10.45 4.27
CA CYS A 42 -7.27 -11.32 4.49
C CYS A 42 -6.69 -11.09 5.92
N PRO A 43 -7.18 -11.80 6.96
CA PRO A 43 -6.82 -11.57 8.37
C PRO A 43 -5.37 -11.80 8.83
N LYS A 44 -4.51 -12.64 8.25
CA LYS A 44 -3.08 -12.77 8.62
C LYS A 44 -2.14 -11.99 7.70
N LEU A 45 -2.65 -11.20 6.75
CA LEU A 45 -1.80 -10.52 5.79
C LEU A 45 -1.31 -9.22 6.41
N ARG A 46 0.00 -9.19 6.74
CA ARG A 46 0.63 -8.04 7.41
C ARG A 46 1.15 -6.97 6.47
N ALA A 47 1.59 -7.33 5.28
CA ALA A 47 2.04 -6.39 4.25
C ALA A 47 1.66 -6.91 2.87
N PRO A 48 1.18 -6.07 1.94
CA PRO A 48 0.81 -6.51 0.61
C PRO A 48 2.02 -7.15 -0.09
N PRO A 49 1.80 -8.05 -1.07
CA PRO A 49 2.89 -8.74 -1.73
C PRO A 49 3.89 -7.73 -2.32
N GLN A 50 5.17 -7.93 -2.03
CA GLN A 50 6.27 -7.17 -2.64
C GLN A 50 6.40 -7.66 -4.08
N LEU A 51 5.73 -6.96 -4.98
CA LEU A 51 5.74 -7.28 -6.39
C LEU A 51 7.05 -6.77 -6.99
N GLY A 52 7.80 -7.66 -7.66
CA GLY A 52 9.12 -7.31 -8.19
C GLY A 52 9.07 -6.26 -9.30
N GLU A 53 10.24 -5.91 -9.83
CA GLU A 53 10.39 -4.99 -10.98
C GLU A 53 9.54 -5.42 -12.20
N ASP A 54 9.17 -6.70 -12.28
CA ASP A 54 8.39 -7.28 -13.36
C ASP A 54 6.89 -6.95 -13.32
N THR A 55 6.34 -6.40 -12.23
CA THR A 55 4.94 -5.90 -12.21
C THR A 55 4.83 -4.45 -12.63
N ALA A 56 5.55 -4.09 -13.70
CA ALA A 56 5.50 -2.76 -14.30
C ALA A 56 4.09 -2.32 -14.72
N SER A 57 3.19 -3.28 -14.93
CA SER A 57 1.81 -3.02 -15.37
C SER A 57 0.84 -2.68 -14.24
N LEU A 58 1.20 -2.87 -12.96
CA LEU A 58 0.27 -2.69 -11.85
C LEU A 58 0.02 -1.20 -11.60
N LYS A 59 -1.25 -0.80 -11.74
CA LYS A 59 -1.70 0.58 -11.61
C LYS A 59 -2.61 0.80 -10.42
N GLU A 60 -3.38 -0.22 -10.03
CA GLU A 60 -4.40 -0.08 -9.00
C GLU A 60 -4.27 -1.16 -7.92
N ILE A 61 -4.31 -0.74 -6.65
CA ILE A 61 -4.41 -1.63 -5.50
C ILE A 61 -5.62 -1.21 -4.65
N LEU A 62 -6.48 -2.17 -4.33
CA LEU A 62 -7.62 -1.99 -3.43
C LEU A 62 -7.54 -2.97 -2.26
N LEU A 63 -7.38 -2.46 -1.04
CA LEU A 63 -7.26 -3.22 0.20
C LEU A 63 -8.50 -3.00 1.05
N ILE A 64 -9.26 -4.07 1.32
CA ILE A 64 -10.55 -3.98 2.01
C ILE A 64 -10.60 -4.93 3.20
N ARG A 65 -10.92 -4.43 4.41
CA ARG A 65 -11.05 -5.25 5.63
C ARG A 65 -9.81 -6.09 5.93
N MET A 66 -8.65 -5.44 5.85
CA MET A 66 -7.35 -6.06 6.09
C MET A 66 -6.89 -5.77 7.52
N ASN A 67 -7.42 -6.52 8.49
CA ASN A 67 -7.31 -6.17 9.90
C ASN A 67 -5.87 -6.27 10.47
N ASN A 68 -5.02 -7.09 9.88
CA ASN A 68 -3.63 -7.23 10.32
C ASN A 68 -2.62 -6.54 9.38
N LEU A 69 -3.09 -5.82 8.36
CA LEU A 69 -2.23 -5.12 7.41
C LEU A 69 -1.56 -3.95 8.12
N GLU A 70 -0.28 -4.02 8.44
CA GLU A 70 0.46 -3.01 9.22
C GLU A 70 0.99 -1.86 8.34
N ALA A 71 1.50 -2.19 7.15
CA ALA A 71 2.11 -1.22 6.25
C ALA A 71 1.81 -1.50 4.78
N VAL A 72 1.70 -0.43 3.99
CA VAL A 72 1.57 -0.45 2.53
C VAL A 72 2.67 0.42 1.95
N GLY A 73 3.47 -0.11 1.03
CA GLY A 73 4.51 0.69 0.39
C GLY A 73 5.35 -0.11 -0.59
N ASP A 74 6.31 0.60 -1.19
CA ASP A 74 7.29 0.06 -2.14
C ASP A 74 6.67 -0.41 -3.47
N PHE A 75 5.62 0.28 -3.93
CA PHE A 75 5.03 0.08 -5.26
C PHE A 75 5.39 1.26 -6.19
N PRO A 76 6.52 1.20 -6.91
CA PRO A 76 7.02 2.34 -7.67
C PRO A 76 6.14 2.69 -8.88
N MET A 77 5.29 1.77 -9.36
CA MET A 77 4.47 1.94 -10.56
C MET A 77 2.98 2.17 -10.27
N LEU A 78 2.60 2.16 -9.00
CA LEU A 78 1.21 2.29 -8.59
C LEU A 78 0.71 3.71 -8.86
N SER A 79 -0.45 3.85 -9.52
CA SER A 79 -1.10 5.14 -9.76
C SER A 79 -2.27 5.38 -8.81
N GLU A 80 -2.99 4.33 -8.42
CA GLU A 80 -4.19 4.42 -7.59
C GLU A 80 -4.12 3.46 -6.39
N LEU A 81 -4.40 3.98 -5.20
CA LEU A 81 -4.45 3.20 -3.96
C LEU A 81 -5.76 3.44 -3.21
N GLY A 82 -6.52 2.38 -3.00
CA GLY A 82 -7.69 2.37 -2.13
C GLY A 82 -7.46 1.54 -0.87
N ILE A 83 -7.68 2.11 0.31
CA ILE A 83 -7.62 1.39 1.59
C ILE A 83 -8.94 1.61 2.34
N SER A 84 -9.66 0.53 2.61
CA SER A 84 -10.99 0.57 3.21
C SER A 84 -11.12 -0.40 4.37
N LYS A 85 -11.51 0.11 5.55
CA LYS A 85 -11.80 -0.69 6.75
C LYS A 85 -10.60 -1.53 7.20
N CYS A 86 -9.39 -1.02 7.05
CA CYS A 86 -8.15 -1.71 7.43
C CYS A 86 -7.70 -1.22 8.81
N GLU A 87 -8.12 -1.92 9.85
CA GLU A 87 -7.87 -1.52 11.23
C GLU A 87 -6.39 -1.57 11.62
N GLY A 88 -5.62 -2.55 11.12
CA GLY A 88 -4.19 -2.68 11.42
C GLY A 88 -3.29 -1.70 10.68
N SER A 89 -3.80 -0.95 9.70
CA SER A 89 -2.97 -0.16 8.79
C SER A 89 -2.42 1.06 9.49
N GLU A 90 -1.10 1.07 9.71
CA GLU A 90 -0.40 2.14 10.42
C GLU A 90 0.31 3.09 9.46
N ARG A 91 0.87 2.57 8.36
CA ARG A 91 1.82 3.29 7.51
C ARG A 91 1.54 3.09 6.02
N VAL A 92 1.54 4.18 5.25
CA VAL A 92 1.52 4.19 3.78
C VAL A 92 2.72 4.99 3.30
N ARG A 93 3.65 4.38 2.56
CA ARG A 93 4.91 5.04 2.20
C ARG A 93 5.50 4.61 0.87
N ASN A 94 6.44 5.42 0.34
CA ASN A 94 7.24 5.07 -0.85
C ASN A 94 6.36 4.76 -2.08
N LEU A 95 5.45 5.67 -2.41
CA LEU A 95 4.51 5.54 -3.52
C LEU A 95 4.67 6.73 -4.48
N PRO A 96 5.82 6.85 -5.18
CA PRO A 96 6.20 8.06 -5.89
C PRO A 96 5.30 8.39 -7.09
N GLN A 97 4.59 7.39 -7.66
CA GLN A 97 3.74 7.55 -8.85
C GLN A 97 2.23 7.60 -8.52
N VAL A 98 1.84 7.46 -7.25
CA VAL A 98 0.41 7.48 -6.89
C VAL A 98 -0.14 8.89 -7.07
N THR A 99 -1.21 8.99 -7.84
CA THR A 99 -1.94 10.24 -8.13
C THR A 99 -3.27 10.32 -7.37
N ASP A 100 -3.92 9.18 -7.08
CA ASP A 100 -5.14 9.08 -6.28
C ASP A 100 -4.95 8.15 -5.07
N LEU A 101 -5.17 8.68 -3.87
CA LEU A 101 -5.24 7.92 -2.63
C LEU A 101 -6.64 8.05 -2.03
N ARG A 102 -7.33 6.92 -1.83
CA ARG A 102 -8.62 6.84 -1.15
C ARG A 102 -8.50 6.05 0.14
N VAL A 103 -8.82 6.67 1.27
CA VAL A 103 -8.80 6.03 2.59
C VAL A 103 -10.17 6.15 3.25
N HIS A 104 -10.70 5.05 3.78
CA HIS A 104 -11.99 5.01 4.47
C HIS A 104 -11.94 4.04 5.64
N GLY A 105 -12.33 4.47 6.85
CA GLY A 105 -12.41 3.59 8.02
C GLY A 105 -11.08 2.93 8.44
N CYS A 106 -9.96 3.67 8.41
CA CYS A 106 -8.63 3.19 8.82
C CYS A 106 -8.17 3.92 10.09
N PRO A 107 -8.60 3.49 11.30
CA PRO A 107 -8.42 4.26 12.54
C PRO A 107 -6.95 4.41 12.99
N ASN A 108 -6.08 3.46 12.63
CA ASN A 108 -4.68 3.45 13.08
C ASN A 108 -3.70 4.06 12.07
N LEU A 109 -4.19 4.57 10.93
CA LEU A 109 -3.33 5.12 9.88
C LEU A 109 -2.70 6.43 10.34
N SER A 110 -1.45 6.37 10.76
CA SER A 110 -0.77 7.47 11.44
C SER A 110 0.30 8.14 10.59
N LEU A 111 0.85 7.42 9.61
CA LEU A 111 1.93 7.91 8.75
C LEU A 111 1.57 7.69 7.29
N VAL A 112 1.58 8.78 6.52
CA VAL A 112 1.45 8.76 5.06
C VAL A 112 2.50 9.69 4.46
N ASP A 113 3.51 9.14 3.79
CA ASP A 113 4.67 9.91 3.29
C ASP A 113 5.28 9.35 2.00
N GLY A 114 6.05 10.16 1.27
CA GLY A 114 6.69 9.69 0.03
C GLY A 114 5.72 9.51 -1.15
N LEU A 115 4.59 10.23 -1.13
CA LEU A 115 3.62 10.32 -2.23
C LEU A 115 3.90 11.57 -3.09
N GLY A 116 4.98 11.54 -3.87
CA GLY A 116 5.47 12.73 -4.59
C GLY A 116 4.58 13.22 -5.74
N SER A 117 3.79 12.33 -6.35
CA SER A 117 2.90 12.65 -7.48
C SER A 117 1.42 12.71 -7.10
N LEU A 118 1.10 12.70 -5.80
CA LEU A 118 -0.28 12.68 -5.34
C LEU A 118 -0.99 13.95 -5.76
N GLN A 119 -2.14 13.82 -6.42
CA GLN A 119 -2.97 14.94 -6.85
C GLN A 119 -4.30 14.96 -6.09
N GLN A 120 -4.84 13.78 -5.78
CA GLN A 120 -6.15 13.64 -5.17
C GLN A 120 -6.10 12.76 -3.92
N LEU A 121 -6.74 13.24 -2.87
CA LEU A 121 -6.88 12.53 -1.59
C LEU A 121 -8.36 12.43 -1.21
N GLY A 122 -8.92 11.23 -1.33
CA GLY A 122 -10.28 10.92 -0.90
C GLY A 122 -10.34 10.41 0.53
N LEU A 123 -10.98 11.16 1.43
CA LEU A 123 -11.21 10.77 2.83
C LEU A 123 -12.68 10.33 3.02
N GLY A 124 -12.88 9.07 3.34
CA GLY A 124 -14.20 8.52 3.66
C GLY A 124 -14.58 8.64 5.13
N GLU A 125 -15.75 8.10 5.48
CA GLU A 125 -16.23 8.02 6.87
C GLU A 125 -15.17 7.46 7.84
N GLY A 126 -15.08 8.06 9.03
CA GLY A 126 -14.15 7.64 10.09
C GLY A 126 -12.71 8.14 9.93
N MET A 127 -12.40 8.94 8.90
CA MET A 127 -11.03 9.45 8.69
C MET A 127 -10.78 10.85 9.27
N GLN A 128 -11.78 11.57 9.77
CA GLN A 128 -11.64 13.00 10.15
C GLN A 128 -10.54 13.23 11.21
N GLU A 129 -10.57 12.51 12.33
CA GLU A 129 -9.58 12.69 13.40
C GLU A 129 -8.19 12.16 12.99
N VAL A 130 -8.17 11.04 12.28
CA VAL A 130 -6.95 10.32 11.91
C VAL A 130 -6.15 11.10 10.87
N SER A 131 -6.84 11.62 9.85
CA SER A 131 -6.24 12.37 8.75
C SER A 131 -5.57 13.67 9.20
N SER A 132 -6.05 14.29 10.28
CA SER A 132 -5.44 15.51 10.86
C SER A 132 -3.96 15.34 11.23
N ARG A 133 -3.50 14.10 11.43
CA ARG A 133 -2.12 13.80 11.84
C ARG A 133 -1.12 13.81 10.69
N TRP A 134 -1.56 13.57 9.45
CA TRP A 134 -0.67 13.37 8.31
C TRP A 134 -1.05 14.18 7.06
N VAL A 135 -2.31 14.58 6.91
CA VAL A 135 -2.76 15.43 5.78
C VAL A 135 -1.96 16.73 5.70
N PRO A 136 -1.71 17.48 6.78
CA PRO A 136 -0.92 18.71 6.69
C PRO A 136 0.51 18.47 6.15
N GLY A 137 1.12 17.34 6.49
CA GLY A 137 2.45 16.97 5.99
C GLY A 137 2.44 16.63 4.51
N LEU A 138 1.40 15.93 4.03
CA LEU A 138 1.21 15.68 2.60
C LEU A 138 0.93 16.97 1.83
N GLN A 139 0.13 17.86 2.42
CA GLN A 139 -0.20 19.16 1.86
C GLN A 139 1.06 20.00 1.63
N GLU A 140 1.88 20.16 2.66
CA GLU A 140 3.16 20.88 2.57
C GLU A 140 4.12 20.23 1.55
N GLN A 141 4.18 18.90 1.52
CA GLN A 141 4.98 18.18 0.53
C GLN A 141 4.50 18.46 -0.89
N HIS A 142 3.19 18.43 -1.14
CA HIS A 142 2.59 18.65 -2.45
C HIS A 142 2.81 20.10 -2.92
N GLU A 143 2.54 21.08 -2.06
CA GLU A 143 2.78 22.51 -2.34
C GLU A 143 4.25 22.79 -2.69
N ARG A 144 5.19 22.17 -1.97
CA ARG A 144 6.63 22.32 -2.26
C ARG A 144 7.02 21.73 -3.61
N LEU A 145 6.36 20.67 -4.07
CA LEU A 145 6.71 19.96 -5.30
C LEU A 145 6.00 20.54 -6.53
N HIS A 146 4.73 20.93 -6.40
CA HIS A 146 3.86 21.30 -7.52
C HIS A 146 3.43 22.77 -7.49
N GLY A 147 3.59 23.47 -6.37
CA GLY A 147 3.21 24.87 -6.22
C GLY A 147 1.69 25.11 -6.11
N GLU A 148 0.91 24.05 -5.95
CA GLU A 148 -0.54 24.08 -5.79
C GLU A 148 -0.99 23.27 -4.57
N GLU A 149 -2.28 23.39 -4.21
CA GLU A 149 -2.88 22.69 -3.07
C GLU A 149 -3.32 21.27 -3.48
N LEU A 150 -3.03 20.25 -2.67
CA LEU A 150 -3.56 18.90 -2.88
C LEU A 150 -5.09 18.89 -2.87
N ASP A 151 -5.73 18.24 -3.85
CA ASP A 151 -7.19 18.12 -3.91
C ASP A 151 -7.70 17.10 -2.86
N VAL A 152 -8.10 17.60 -1.70
CA VAL A 152 -8.67 16.78 -0.62
C VAL A 152 -10.19 16.83 -0.69
N TYR A 153 -10.81 15.68 -0.97
CA TYR A 153 -12.27 15.54 -1.03
C TYR A 153 -12.79 14.52 -0.02
N THR A 154 -14.05 14.68 0.36
CA THR A 154 -14.76 13.71 1.20
C THR A 154 -15.83 12.99 0.39
N TRP A 155 -16.05 11.71 0.70
CA TRP A 155 -17.04 10.89 0.04
C TRP A 155 -17.83 10.06 1.05
N ARG A 156 -19.09 9.74 0.69
CA ARG A 156 -20.02 8.98 1.54
C ARG A 156 -19.85 7.48 1.37
#